data_AF-H8KAL4-F1
#
_entry.id   AF-H8KAL4-F1
#
_cell.length_a   1.000
_cell.length_b   1.000
_cell.length_c   1.000
_cell.angle_alpha   90.00
_cell.angle_beta   90.00
_cell.angle_gamma   90.00
#
_symmetry.space_group_name_H-M   'P 1'
#
loop_
_entity.id
_entity.type
_entity.pdbx_description
1 polymer ?
#
loop_
_entity_poly.entity_id
_entity_poly.type
_entity_poly.pdbx_seq_one_letter_code
_entity_poly.pdbx_strand_id
1 'polypeptide(L)'
;MIINTLKELSSDHSGVMLNLKPSNNEKEFKEKLEKIINTYAKGKENPENKKAISQEIKKELENLDIWCRETAKKDNSHVFKNIGQVIKHSFKALANIGNKEAFKKEQKEVGIYMDAITHANKNTKQTLERIRATINKHKSSLPHSITTPENISQKSKRGSVER
;
A
#
# COMPACT_ATOMS: atom_id res chain seq x y z
N MET A 1 11.75 19.76 3.12
CA MET A 1 10.41 19.18 3.35
C MET A 1 10.18 17.94 2.48
N ILE A 2 10.18 18.04 1.15
CA ILE A 2 9.93 16.87 0.26
C ILE A 2 11.02 15.79 0.36
N ILE A 3 12.29 16.19 0.42
CA ILE A 3 13.40 15.24 0.64
C ILE A 3 13.27 14.54 1.99
N ASN A 4 12.69 15.21 3.01
CA ASN A 4 12.45 14.55 4.30
C ASN A 4 11.33 13.50 4.17
N THR A 5 10.29 13.78 3.37
CA THR A 5 9.28 12.77 3.02
C THR A 5 9.88 11.57 2.29
N LEU A 6 10.79 11.78 1.34
CA LEU A 6 11.48 10.67 0.66
C LEU A 6 12.37 9.87 1.64
N LYS A 7 13.07 10.55 2.55
CA LYS A 7 13.84 9.90 3.62
C LYS A 7 12.95 9.09 4.56
N GLU A 8 11.78 9.62 4.91
CA GLU A 8 10.79 8.94 5.74
C GLU A 8 10.27 7.68 5.05
N LEU A 9 9.96 7.76 3.75
CA LEU A 9 9.59 6.59 2.94
C LEU A 9 10.70 5.53 2.89
N SER A 10 11.96 5.92 3.01
CA SER A 10 13.12 5.00 3.01
C SER A 10 13.49 4.49 4.41
N SER A 11 12.86 5.02 5.47
CA SER A 11 13.23 4.69 6.85
C SER A 11 12.57 3.40 7.31
N ASP A 12 13.38 2.47 7.83
CA ASP A 12 12.94 1.19 8.38
C ASP A 12 11.96 1.33 9.56
N HIS A 13 11.96 2.48 10.24
CA HIS A 13 11.08 2.76 11.37
C HIS A 13 9.82 3.56 11.02
N SER A 14 9.61 3.85 9.73
CA SER A 14 8.41 4.56 9.30
C SER A 14 7.18 3.66 9.41
N GLY A 15 6.03 4.26 9.73
CA GLY A 15 4.73 3.58 9.63
C GLY A 15 4.44 3.06 8.22
N VAL A 16 5.16 3.57 7.21
CA VAL A 16 5.14 3.11 5.82
C VAL A 16 5.85 1.78 5.66
N MET A 17 7.09 1.66 6.14
CA MET A 17 7.87 0.41 6.03
C MET A 17 7.27 -0.73 6.85
N LEU A 18 6.66 -0.43 8.00
CA LEU A 18 5.93 -1.43 8.78
C LEU A 18 4.72 -2.02 8.04
N ASN A 19 4.19 -1.32 7.03
CA ASN A 19 3.06 -1.78 6.22
C ASN A 19 3.47 -2.40 4.89
N LEU A 20 4.75 -2.30 4.51
CA LEU A 20 5.32 -3.09 3.44
C LEU A 20 5.74 -4.46 4.00
N LYS A 21 5.38 -5.53 3.28
CA LYS A 21 5.89 -6.85 3.63
C LYS A 21 7.35 -6.97 3.17
N PRO A 22 8.24 -7.54 3.99
CA PRO A 22 9.58 -7.93 3.57
C PRO A 22 9.52 -8.71 2.26
N SER A 23 10.00 -8.08 1.19
CA SER A 23 9.91 -8.61 -0.17
C SER A 23 11.02 -8.03 -1.04
N ASN A 24 11.31 -8.69 -2.16
CA ASN A 24 12.25 -8.17 -3.15
C ASN A 24 11.83 -6.78 -3.66
N ASN A 25 10.52 -6.52 -3.75
CA ASN A 25 10.00 -5.23 -4.17
C ASN A 25 10.26 -4.14 -3.12
N GLU A 26 10.13 -4.43 -1.82
CA GLU A 26 10.51 -3.49 -0.76
C GLU A 26 11.99 -3.13 -0.85
N LYS A 27 12.85 -4.14 -1.02
CA LYS A 27 14.30 -3.94 -1.14
C LYS A 27 14.65 -3.08 -2.36
N GLU A 28 14.12 -3.43 -3.53
CA GLU A 28 14.35 -2.67 -4.75
C GLU A 28 13.81 -1.23 -4.65
N PHE A 29 12.66 -1.04 -4.00
CA PHE A 29 12.12 0.29 -3.74
C PHE A 29 13.06 1.16 -2.89
N LYS A 30 13.59 0.62 -1.79
CA LYS A 30 14.57 1.32 -0.94
C LYS A 30 15.82 1.70 -1.71
N GLU A 31 16.41 0.77 -2.45
CA GLU A 31 17.62 1.02 -3.26
C GLU A 31 17.40 2.16 -4.27
N LYS A 32 16.24 2.19 -4.94
CA LYS A 32 15.91 3.28 -5.87
C LYS A 32 15.73 4.63 -5.16
N LEU A 33 15.09 4.65 -3.97
CA LEU A 33 14.92 5.87 -3.18
C LEU A 33 16.26 6.41 -2.66
N GLU A 34 17.11 5.54 -2.13
CA GLU A 34 18.44 5.90 -1.63
C GLU A 34 19.28 6.52 -2.72
N LYS A 35 19.23 5.97 -3.94
CA LYS A 35 19.91 6.55 -5.10
C LYS A 35 19.51 8.02 -5.32
N ILE A 36 18.21 8.31 -5.32
CA ILE A 36 17.67 9.68 -5.49
C ILE A 36 18.14 10.60 -4.36
N ILE A 37 18.06 10.12 -3.11
CA ILE A 37 18.46 10.89 -1.92
C ILE A 37 19.95 11.23 -1.97
N ASN A 38 20.79 10.27 -2.37
CA ASN A 38 22.24 10.44 -2.48
C ASN A 38 22.60 11.38 -3.62
N THR A 39 21.94 11.28 -4.78
CA THR A 39 22.11 12.20 -5.91
C THR A 39 21.74 13.64 -5.50
N TYR A 40 20.65 13.80 -4.75
CA TYR A 40 20.27 15.10 -4.19
C TYR A 40 21.30 15.67 -3.21
N ALA A 41 21.83 14.84 -2.30
CA ALA A 41 22.86 15.27 -1.34
C ALA A 41 24.13 15.77 -2.06
N LYS A 42 24.62 15.03 -3.06
CA LYS A 42 25.77 15.43 -3.88
C LYS A 42 25.58 16.78 -4.58
N GLY A 43 24.37 17.06 -5.07
CA GLY A 43 24.06 18.35 -5.71
C GLY A 43 23.99 19.53 -4.77
N LYS A 44 23.85 19.30 -3.46
CA LYS A 44 23.96 20.34 -2.45
C LYS A 44 25.42 20.73 -2.21
N GLU A 45 26.34 19.77 -2.32
CA GLU A 45 27.77 19.95 -2.09
C GLU A 45 28.50 20.53 -3.31
N ASN A 46 28.02 20.25 -4.53
CA ASN A 46 28.60 20.77 -5.78
C ASN A 46 27.60 21.65 -6.57
N PRO A 47 27.46 22.94 -6.18
CA PRO A 47 26.45 23.85 -6.75
C PRO A 47 26.68 24.18 -8.24
N GLU A 48 27.88 23.99 -8.78
CA GLU A 48 28.20 24.23 -10.19
C GLU A 48 27.47 23.25 -11.12
N ASN A 49 27.18 22.03 -10.63
CA ASN A 49 26.49 20.98 -11.39
C ASN A 49 24.98 20.89 -11.08
N LYS A 50 24.40 21.91 -10.43
CA LYS A 50 23.01 21.90 -9.96
C LYS A 50 21.98 21.57 -11.04
N LYS A 51 22.19 22.04 -12.28
CA LYS A 51 21.27 21.80 -13.40
C LYS A 51 21.28 20.33 -13.85
N ALA A 52 22.48 19.74 -14.00
CA ALA A 52 22.64 18.34 -14.38
C ALA A 52 22.06 17.41 -13.30
N ILE A 53 22.38 17.68 -12.04
CA ILE A 53 21.89 16.91 -10.90
C ILE A 53 20.37 17.02 -10.76
N SER A 54 19.80 18.21 -10.99
CA SER A 54 18.35 18.37 -11.01
C SER A 54 17.69 17.56 -12.13
N GLN A 55 18.30 17.45 -13.32
CA GLN A 55 17.77 16.62 -14.40
C GLN A 55 17.86 15.14 -14.09
N GLU A 56 18.96 14.69 -13.49
CA GLU A 56 19.14 13.31 -13.06
C GLU A 56 18.09 12.89 -12.02
N ILE A 57 17.90 13.70 -10.97
CA ILE A 57 16.87 13.47 -9.95
C ILE A 57 15.48 13.40 -10.57
N LYS A 58 15.19 14.28 -11.54
CA LYS A 58 13.89 14.27 -12.22
C LYS A 58 13.65 12.95 -12.96
N LYS A 59 14.66 12.47 -13.69
CA LYS A 59 14.61 11.20 -14.41
C LYS A 59 14.47 10.01 -13.47
N GLU A 60 15.20 10.00 -12.36
CA GLU A 60 15.11 8.92 -11.37
C GLU A 60 13.75 8.88 -10.67
N LEU A 61 13.17 10.04 -10.34
CA LEU A 61 11.82 10.12 -9.77
C LEU A 61 10.75 9.66 -10.76
N GLU A 62 10.89 9.97 -12.05
CA GLU A 62 9.97 9.50 -13.10
C GLU A 62 10.06 7.98 -13.26
N ASN A 63 11.27 7.42 -13.30
CA ASN A 63 11.50 5.98 -13.33
C ASN A 63 10.90 5.30 -12.09
N LEU A 64 11.03 5.92 -10.91
CA LEU A 64 10.46 5.39 -9.67
C LEU A 64 8.92 5.41 -9.69
N ASP A 65 8.29 6.48 -10.20
CA ASP A 65 6.83 6.54 -10.38
C ASP A 65 6.34 5.44 -11.32
N ILE A 66 7.00 5.24 -12.47
CA ILE A 66 6.67 4.16 -13.41
C ILE A 66 6.77 2.80 -12.71
N TRP A 67 7.90 2.53 -12.06
CA TRP A 67 8.13 1.28 -11.36
C TRP A 67 7.08 1.04 -10.26
N CYS A 68 6.74 2.04 -9.44
CA CYS A 68 5.71 1.92 -8.41
C CYS A 68 4.34 1.54 -9.01
N ARG A 69 3.97 2.13 -10.16
CA ARG A 69 2.72 1.80 -10.86
C ARG A 69 2.70 0.37 -11.40
N GLU A 70 3.82 -0.12 -11.91
CA GLU A 70 3.93 -1.49 -12.42
C GLU A 70 3.92 -2.52 -11.28
N THR A 71 4.70 -2.26 -10.23
CA THR A 71 4.75 -3.11 -9.03
C THR A 71 3.38 -3.18 -8.35
N ALA A 72 2.67 -2.06 -8.21
CA ALA A 72 1.32 -2.04 -7.64
C ALA A 72 0.32 -2.90 -8.41
N LYS A 73 0.45 -3.01 -9.75
CA LYS A 73 -0.39 -3.89 -10.58
C LYS A 73 -0.05 -5.37 -10.36
N LYS A 74 1.24 -5.70 -10.25
CA LYS A 74 1.71 -7.09 -10.06
C LYS A 74 1.39 -7.62 -8.67
N ASP A 75 1.62 -6.81 -7.63
CA ASP A 75 1.43 -7.21 -6.24
C ASP A 75 -0.01 -7.01 -5.74
N ASN A 76 -0.86 -6.36 -6.54
CA ASN A 76 -2.19 -5.88 -6.12
C ASN A 76 -2.17 -5.13 -4.77
N SER A 77 -1.08 -4.39 -4.51
CA SER A 77 -0.82 -3.77 -3.22
C SER A 77 -1.32 -2.32 -3.21
N HIS A 78 -2.34 -2.05 -2.40
CA HIS A 78 -2.82 -0.70 -2.14
C HIS A 78 -1.74 0.19 -1.51
N VAL A 79 -0.81 -0.40 -0.75
CA VAL A 79 0.33 0.31 -0.14
C VAL A 79 1.26 0.81 -1.24
N PHE A 80 1.68 -0.03 -2.19
CA PHE A 80 2.51 0.42 -3.32
C PHE A 80 1.80 1.43 -4.23
N LYS A 81 0.49 1.28 -4.43
CA LYS A 81 -0.31 2.26 -5.17
C LYS A 81 -0.25 3.64 -4.51
N ASN A 82 -0.40 3.71 -3.19
CA ASN A 82 -0.34 4.97 -2.46
C ASN A 82 1.09 5.53 -2.40
N ILE A 83 2.12 4.68 -2.25
CA ILE A 83 3.52 5.09 -2.33
C ILE A 83 3.81 5.77 -3.68
N GLY A 84 3.36 5.17 -4.79
CA GLY A 84 3.50 5.79 -6.12
C GLY A 84 2.89 7.18 -6.19
N GLN A 85 1.72 7.39 -5.57
CA GLN A 85 1.12 8.73 -5.49
C GLN A 85 1.97 9.71 -4.66
N VAL A 86 2.54 9.28 -3.53
CA VAL A 86 3.46 10.12 -2.75
C VAL A 86 4.65 10.56 -3.61
N ILE A 87 5.26 9.66 -4.38
CA ILE A 87 6.39 9.98 -5.27
C ILE A 87 5.96 10.97 -6.36
N LYS A 88 4.85 10.70 -7.03
CA LYS A 88 4.31 11.57 -8.10
C LYS A 88 4.02 12.99 -7.60
N HIS A 89 3.32 13.13 -6.48
CA HIS A 89 2.97 14.44 -5.93
C HIS A 89 4.19 15.15 -5.33
N SER A 90 5.13 14.41 -4.75
CA SER A 90 6.42 14.95 -4.33
C SER A 90 7.21 15.55 -5.50
N PHE A 91 7.25 14.85 -6.64
CA PHE A 91 7.90 15.34 -7.85
C PHE A 91 7.23 16.63 -8.38
N LYS A 92 5.89 16.63 -8.46
CA LYS A 92 5.13 17.82 -8.89
C LYS A 92 5.35 19.01 -7.97
N ALA A 93 5.39 18.80 -6.66
CA ALA A 93 5.72 19.85 -5.71
C ALA A 93 7.14 20.39 -5.94
N LEU A 94 8.14 19.54 -6.19
CA LEU A 94 9.50 20.00 -6.52
C LEU A 94 9.52 20.85 -7.80
N ALA A 95 8.75 20.48 -8.83
CA ALA A 95 8.61 21.26 -10.05
C ALA A 95 7.92 22.62 -9.81
N ASN A 96 7.02 22.69 -8.83
CA ASN A 96 6.22 23.87 -8.50
C ASN A 96 6.80 24.74 -7.37
N ILE A 97 8.07 24.57 -6.98
CA ILE A 97 8.68 25.35 -5.87
C ILE A 97 8.53 26.88 -6.06
N GLY A 98 8.51 27.37 -7.31
CA GLY A 98 8.29 28.79 -7.62
C GLY A 98 6.82 29.24 -7.62
N ASN A 99 5.86 28.31 -7.60
CA ASN A 99 4.43 28.59 -7.56
C ASN A 99 3.85 28.11 -6.21
N LYS A 100 3.66 29.06 -5.28
CA LYS A 100 3.27 28.79 -3.90
C LYS A 100 1.95 28.03 -3.77
N GLU A 101 0.96 28.31 -4.61
CA GLU A 101 -0.36 27.66 -4.56
C GLU A 101 -0.28 26.22 -5.06
N ALA A 102 0.35 26.01 -6.22
CA ALA A 102 0.56 24.69 -6.77
C ALA A 102 1.42 23.83 -5.84
N PHE A 103 2.47 24.40 -5.25
CA PHE A 103 3.29 23.72 -4.24
C PHE A 103 2.48 23.25 -3.03
N LYS A 104 1.67 24.13 -2.43
CA LYS A 104 0.82 23.77 -1.27
C LYS A 104 -0.20 22.69 -1.61
N LYS A 105 -0.80 22.74 -2.80
CA LYS A 105 -1.74 21.71 -3.27
C LYS A 105 -1.06 20.34 -3.31
N GLU A 106 0.10 20.26 -3.93
CA GLU A 106 0.85 19.01 -4.07
C GLU A 106 1.35 18.50 -2.69
N GLN A 107 1.72 19.39 -1.76
CA GLN A 107 2.05 18.99 -0.38
C GLN A 107 0.86 18.39 0.37
N LYS A 108 -0.35 18.92 0.16
CA LYS A 108 -1.56 18.37 0.78
C LYS A 108 -1.85 16.95 0.27
N GLU A 109 -1.70 16.73 -1.03
CA GLU A 109 -1.83 15.39 -1.63
C GLU A 109 -0.81 14.41 -1.05
N VAL A 110 0.46 14.82 -0.94
CA VAL A 110 1.51 14.02 -0.28
C VAL A 110 1.08 13.61 1.14
N GLY A 111 0.54 14.55 1.92
CA GLY A 111 0.05 14.27 3.27
C GLY A 111 -1.08 13.25 3.31
N ILE A 112 -2.06 13.35 2.40
CA ILE A 112 -3.19 12.42 2.30
C ILE A 112 -2.70 10.98 2.04
N TYR A 113 -1.79 10.81 1.08
CA TYR A 113 -1.29 9.47 0.76
C TYR A 113 -0.36 8.91 1.83
N MET A 114 0.46 9.75 2.48
CA MET A 114 1.27 9.32 3.63
C MET A 114 0.41 8.82 4.79
N ASP A 115 -0.69 9.52 5.08
CA ASP A 115 -1.64 9.12 6.11
C ASP A 115 -2.32 7.80 5.77
N ALA A 116 -2.78 7.65 4.51
CA ALA A 116 -3.39 6.42 4.01
C ALA A 116 -2.44 5.21 4.08
N ILE A 117 -1.15 5.42 3.79
CA ILE A 117 -0.13 4.36 3.91
C ILE A 117 0.05 3.98 5.38
N THR A 118 0.23 4.96 6.27
CA THR A 118 0.46 4.73 7.71
C THR A 118 -0.68 3.97 8.37
N HIS A 119 -1.92 4.24 7.94
CA HIS A 119 -3.12 3.65 8.53
C HIS A 119 -3.66 2.41 7.80
N ALA A 120 -2.99 1.95 6.73
CA ALA A 120 -3.44 0.83 5.91
C ALA A 120 -3.73 -0.46 6.72
N ASN A 121 -2.88 -0.79 7.70
CA ASN A 121 -3.07 -2.00 8.53
C ASN A 121 -3.93 -1.78 9.79
N LYS A 122 -3.97 -0.55 10.33
CA LYS A 122 -4.80 -0.23 11.51
C LYS A 122 -6.29 -0.45 11.23
N ASN A 123 -6.75 -0.03 10.05
CA ASN A 123 -8.15 -0.19 9.64
C ASN A 123 -8.53 -1.66 9.42
N THR A 124 -7.60 -2.46 8.88
CA THR A 124 -7.81 -3.90 8.66
C THR A 124 -7.89 -4.67 9.97
N LYS A 125 -7.00 -4.40 10.95
CA LYS A 125 -7.02 -5.05 12.27
C LYS A 125 -8.29 -4.71 13.04
N GLN A 126 -8.68 -3.44 13.08
CA GLN A 126 -9.90 -3.02 13.77
C GLN A 126 -11.16 -3.62 13.12
N THR A 127 -11.19 -3.74 11.80
CA THR A 127 -12.29 -4.39 11.07
C THR A 127 -12.36 -5.89 11.37
N LEU A 128 -11.22 -6.58 11.40
CA LEU A 128 -11.16 -8.00 11.77
C LEU A 128 -11.58 -8.23 13.22
N GLU A 129 -11.20 -7.35 14.16
CA GLU A 129 -11.65 -7.44 15.55
C GLU A 129 -13.15 -7.21 15.68
N ARG A 130 -13.72 -6.23 14.95
CA ARG A 130 -15.16 -6.02 14.90
C ARG A 130 -15.88 -7.24 14.30
N ILE A 131 -15.38 -7.82 13.21
CA ILE A 131 -15.93 -9.05 12.63
C ILE A 131 -15.85 -10.19 13.64
N ARG A 132 -14.71 -10.39 14.32
CA ARG A 132 -14.53 -11.42 15.34
C ARG A 132 -15.47 -11.21 16.54
N ALA A 133 -15.64 -9.96 17.00
CA ALA A 133 -16.56 -9.61 18.08
C ALA A 133 -18.02 -9.91 17.68
N THR A 134 -18.42 -9.56 16.46
CA THR A 134 -19.74 -9.89 15.91
C THR A 134 -19.96 -11.41 15.82
N ILE A 135 -19.00 -12.17 15.27
CA ILE A 135 -19.07 -13.63 15.21
C ILE A 135 -19.20 -14.25 16.61
N ASN A 136 -18.42 -13.78 17.58
CA ASN A 136 -18.46 -14.29 18.94
C ASN A 136 -19.78 -13.96 19.65
N LYS A 137 -20.36 -12.78 19.40
CA LYS A 137 -21.69 -12.38 19.88
C LYS A 137 -22.80 -13.26 19.31
N HIS A 138 -22.69 -13.70 18.05
CA HIS A 138 -23.67 -14.60 17.44
C HIS A 138 -23.47 -16.07 17.83
N LYS A 139 -22.24 -16.51 18.14
CA LYS A 139 -21.99 -17.85 18.70
C LYS A 139 -22.63 -18.05 20.07
N SER A 140 -22.72 -17.01 20.91
CA SER A 140 -23.38 -17.11 22.21
C SER A 140 -24.91 -17.08 22.13
N SER A 141 -25.50 -16.85 20.95
CA SER A 141 -26.96 -16.73 20.76
C SER A 141 -27.58 -17.89 19.98
N LEU A 142 -26.82 -18.95 19.66
CA LEU A 142 -27.38 -20.16 19.07
C LEU A 142 -28.33 -20.83 20.07
N PRO A 143 -29.65 -20.89 19.82
CA PRO A 143 -30.52 -21.75 20.58
C PRO A 143 -30.09 -23.19 20.30
N HIS A 144 -29.84 -23.98 21.34
CA HIS A 144 -29.71 -25.42 21.23
C HIS A 144 -31.03 -26.00 20.72
N SER A 145 -31.20 -26.10 19.41
CA SER A 145 -32.29 -26.85 18.80
C SER A 145 -31.84 -27.32 17.41
N ILE A 146 -30.94 -28.29 17.39
CA ILE A 146 -30.77 -29.17 16.24
C ILE A 146 -31.64 -30.39 16.53
N THR A 147 -32.89 -30.36 16.08
CA THR A 147 -33.68 -31.58 15.94
C THR A 147 -33.11 -32.35 14.76
N THR A 148 -32.56 -33.53 15.01
CA THR A 148 -32.10 -34.49 14.00
C THR A 148 -33.21 -34.74 12.97
N PRO A 149 -32.92 -34.73 11.65
CA PRO A 149 -33.89 -35.19 10.66
C PRO A 149 -34.08 -36.71 10.79
N GLU A 150 -35.33 -37.13 10.97
CA GLU A 150 -35.74 -38.54 10.96
C GLU A 150 -35.38 -39.17 9.60
N ASN A 151 -34.71 -40.32 9.69
CA ASN A 151 -34.20 -41.09 8.58
C ASN A 151 -35.37 -41.79 7.86
N ILE A 152 -35.85 -41.24 6.74
CA ILE A 152 -36.87 -41.90 5.91
C ILE A 152 -36.19 -43.02 5.12
N SER A 153 -36.26 -44.23 5.66
CA SER A 153 -35.89 -45.47 5.00
C SER A 153 -36.83 -45.75 3.81
N GLN A 154 -36.40 -45.43 2.59
CA GLN A 154 -37.08 -45.89 1.37
C GLN A 154 -36.73 -47.36 1.08
N LYS A 155 -37.61 -48.25 1.51
CA LYS A 155 -37.60 -49.68 1.21
C LYS A 155 -38.02 -49.89 -0.26
N SER A 156 -37.06 -49.95 -1.17
CA SER A 156 -37.31 -50.31 -2.58
C SER A 156 -37.54 -51.83 -2.69
N LYS A 157 -38.80 -52.24 -2.82
CA LYS A 157 -39.19 -53.61 -3.17
C LYS A 157 -38.94 -53.82 -4.67
N ARG A 158 -37.93 -54.62 -5.01
CA ARG A 158 -37.83 -55.29 -6.32
C ARG A 158 -39.03 -56.23 -6.48
N GLY A 159 -39.81 -56.03 -7.54
CA GLY A 159 -40.76 -57.01 -8.05
C GLY A 159 -40.34 -57.41 -9.46
N SER A 160 -39.89 -58.67 -9.61
CA SER A 160 -39.78 -59.35 -10.90
C SER A 160 -41.15 -59.40 -11.57
N VAL A 161 -41.19 -59.16 -12.88
CA VAL A 161 -42.27 -59.64 -13.74
C VAL A 161 -41.62 -60.39 -14.88
N GLU A 162 -41.57 -61.71 -14.75
CA GLU A 162 -41.52 -62.64 -15.88
C GLU A 162 -42.96 -62.89 -16.32
N ARG A 163 -43.26 -62.60 -17.60
CA ARG A 163 -43.84 -63.54 -18.58
C ARG A 163 -44.12 -62.82 -19.89
#